data_AF-A0A7X8M2I5-F1
#
_entry.id   AF-A0A7X8M2I5-F1
#
_cell.length_a   1.000
_cell.length_b   1.000
_cell.length_c   1.000
_cell.angle_alpha   90.00
_cell.angle_beta   90.00
_cell.angle_gamma   90.00
#
_symmetry.space_group_name_H-M   'P 1'
#
loop_
_entity.id
_entity.type
_entity.pdbx_description
1 polymer ?
#
loop_
_entity_poly.entity_id
_entity_poly.type
_entity_poly.pdbx_seq_one_letter_code
_entity_poly.pdbx_strand_id
1 'polypeptide(L)'
;MNLENNLINAINNVKQKISDAALKSGRKPEDVLLLGVTKTVDVETMQKALDLGVSHFGENRVQEYLKKSDIIKRECHWHIIGRLQTNKVKYLDQRITLIHSLDRIELAEALQKRGQKINHTFPV
;
A
#
# COMPACT_ATOMS: atom_id res chain seq x y z
N MET A 1 25.42 -13.50 2.06
CA MET A 1 24.37 -13.15 1.08
C MET A 1 23.98 -11.70 1.35
N ASN A 2 24.17 -10.78 0.39
CA ASN A 2 23.87 -9.35 0.59
C ASN A 2 22.36 -9.13 0.75
N LEU A 3 21.95 -8.16 1.57
CA LEU A 3 20.54 -7.81 1.84
C LEU A 3 19.76 -7.56 0.55
N GLU A 4 20.40 -6.93 -0.43
CA GLU A 4 19.83 -6.66 -1.75
C GLU A 4 19.48 -7.94 -2.52
N ASN A 5 20.40 -8.90 -2.58
CA ASN A 5 20.15 -10.20 -3.23
C ASN A 5 19.00 -10.96 -2.54
N ASN A 6 18.87 -10.82 -1.22
CA ASN A 6 17.77 -11.44 -0.48
C ASN A 6 16.41 -10.81 -0.85
N LEU A 7 16.33 -9.49 -0.96
CA LEU A 7 15.10 -8.78 -1.35
C LEU A 7 14.67 -9.14 -2.77
N ILE A 8 15.62 -9.14 -3.72
CA ILE A 8 15.38 -9.52 -5.12
C ILE A 8 14.80 -10.95 -5.18
N ASN A 9 15.47 -11.89 -4.53
CA ASN A 9 15.03 -13.29 -4.52
C ASN A 9 13.65 -13.45 -3.87
N ALA A 10 13.39 -12.74 -2.77
CA ALA A 10 12.10 -12.79 -2.09
C ALA A 10 10.96 -12.27 -2.97
N ILE A 11 11.13 -11.11 -3.61
CA ILE A 11 10.11 -10.51 -4.49
C ILE A 11 9.87 -11.40 -5.71
N ASN A 12 10.92 -11.90 -6.37
CA ASN A 12 10.79 -12.76 -7.53
C ASN A 12 10.11 -14.09 -7.19
N ASN A 13 10.42 -14.68 -6.04
CA ASN A 13 9.75 -15.89 -5.55
C ASN A 13 8.25 -15.65 -5.33
N VAL A 14 7.87 -14.53 -4.72
CA VAL A 14 6.45 -14.18 -4.52
C VAL A 14 5.75 -13.94 -5.86
N LYS A 15 6.37 -13.21 -6.80
CA LYS A 15 5.82 -12.99 -8.15
C LYS A 15 5.60 -14.31 -8.90
N GLN A 16 6.56 -15.24 -8.80
CA GLN A 16 6.41 -16.57 -9.40
C GLN A 16 5.24 -17.35 -8.79
N LYS A 17 5.14 -17.36 -7.46
CA LYS A 17 4.01 -18.02 -6.76
C LYS A 17 2.66 -17.44 -7.15
N ILE A 18 2.57 -16.12 -7.30
CA ILE A 18 1.35 -15.46 -7.78
C ILE A 18 1.03 -15.94 -9.20
N SER A 19 2.01 -15.94 -10.10
CA SER A 19 1.83 -16.40 -11.48
C SER A 19 1.35 -17.83 -11.54
N ASP A 20 2.01 -18.76 -10.83
CA ASP A 20 1.65 -20.17 -10.82
C ASP A 20 0.24 -20.40 -10.28
N ALA A 21 -0.11 -19.71 -9.19
CA ALA A 21 -1.44 -19.81 -8.59
C ALA A 21 -2.55 -19.25 -9.51
N ALA A 22 -2.30 -18.08 -10.13
CA ALA A 22 -3.24 -17.46 -11.05
C ALA A 22 -3.52 -18.38 -12.26
N LEU A 23 -2.45 -18.84 -12.93
CA LEU A 23 -2.55 -19.75 -14.08
C LEU A 23 -3.26 -21.06 -13.72
N LYS A 24 -2.94 -21.66 -12.57
CA LYS A 24 -3.61 -22.87 -12.09
C LYS A 24 -5.11 -22.67 -11.85
N SER A 25 -5.52 -21.44 -11.52
CA SER A 25 -6.94 -21.07 -11.33
C SER A 25 -7.64 -20.58 -12.59
N GLY A 26 -6.96 -20.59 -13.75
CA GLY A 26 -7.51 -20.05 -15.01
C GLY A 26 -7.61 -18.53 -15.06
N ARG A 27 -6.92 -17.82 -14.17
CA ARG A 27 -6.82 -16.35 -14.13
C ARG A 27 -5.49 -15.89 -14.71
N LYS A 28 -5.41 -14.62 -15.09
CA LYS A 28 -4.14 -14.04 -15.54
C LYS A 28 -3.35 -13.55 -14.31
N PRO A 29 -2.00 -13.70 -14.29
CA PRO A 29 -1.19 -13.22 -13.17
C PRO A 29 -1.42 -11.73 -12.83
N GLU A 30 -1.66 -10.90 -13.85
CA GLU A 30 -1.97 -9.47 -13.69
C GLU A 30 -3.29 -9.17 -12.95
N ASP A 31 -4.19 -10.16 -12.82
CA ASP A 31 -5.42 -10.00 -12.02
C ASP A 31 -5.15 -10.07 -10.50
N VAL A 32 -3.90 -10.36 -10.09
CA VAL A 32 -3.48 -10.49 -8.71
C VAL A 32 -2.44 -9.43 -8.38
N LEU A 33 -2.85 -8.44 -7.60
CA LEU A 33 -1.98 -7.36 -7.16
C LEU A 33 -1.03 -7.82 -6.04
N LEU A 34 0.27 -7.58 -6.22
CA LEU A 34 1.27 -7.72 -5.15
C LEU A 34 1.35 -6.43 -4.33
N LEU A 35 0.88 -6.49 -3.07
CA LEU A 35 0.98 -5.40 -2.10
C LEU A 35 2.15 -5.63 -1.14
N GLY A 36 3.17 -4.77 -1.19
CA GLY A 36 4.29 -4.81 -0.25
C GLY A 36 3.89 -4.23 1.10
N VAL A 37 3.85 -5.04 2.17
CA VAL A 37 3.57 -4.55 3.52
C VAL A 37 4.83 -3.92 4.10
N THR A 38 4.83 -2.60 4.25
CA THR A 38 6.04 -1.83 4.56
C THR A 38 6.07 -1.29 5.97
N LYS A 39 5.16 -1.71 6.85
CA LYS A 39 5.23 -1.38 8.29
C LYS A 39 6.62 -1.69 8.82
N THR A 40 7.23 -0.76 9.56
CA THR A 40 8.61 -0.89 10.09
C THR A 40 9.75 -1.05 9.06
N VAL A 41 9.47 -1.02 7.76
CA VAL A 41 10.49 -1.05 6.68
C VAL A 41 10.98 0.38 6.41
N ASP A 42 12.29 0.54 6.25
CA ASP A 42 12.93 1.81 5.92
C ASP A 42 12.70 2.23 4.45
N VAL A 43 12.92 3.53 4.19
CA VAL A 43 12.69 4.13 2.88
C VAL A 43 13.67 3.61 1.81
N GLU A 44 14.90 3.25 2.19
CA GLU A 44 15.90 2.74 1.24
C GLU A 44 15.47 1.38 0.67
N THR A 45 15.01 0.50 1.53
CA THR A 45 14.47 -0.82 1.17
C THR A 45 13.22 -0.68 0.30
N MET A 46 12.34 0.27 0.62
CA MET A 46 11.16 0.56 -0.21
C MET A 46 11.54 1.08 -1.60
N GLN A 47 12.58 1.92 -1.72
CA GLN A 47 13.07 2.38 -3.01
C GLN A 47 13.62 1.23 -3.85
N LYS A 48 14.36 0.30 -3.25
CA LYS A 48 14.81 -0.92 -3.94
C LYS A 48 13.62 -1.80 -4.38
N ALA A 49 12.58 -1.90 -3.55
CA ALA A 49 11.36 -2.63 -3.91
C ALA A 49 10.63 -1.98 -5.12
N LEU A 50 10.63 -0.64 -5.22
CA LEU A 50 10.12 0.07 -6.39
C LEU A 50 10.91 -0.29 -7.66
N ASP A 51 12.24 -0.37 -7.57
CA ASP A 51 13.09 -0.75 -8.70
C ASP A 51 12.83 -2.17 -9.17
N LEU A 52 12.33 -3.03 -8.28
CA LEU A 52 11.91 -4.40 -8.56
C LEU A 52 10.43 -4.49 -8.98
N GLY A 53 9.76 -3.36 -9.21
CA GLY A 53 8.39 -3.27 -9.70
C GLY A 53 7.33 -3.56 -8.63
N VAL A 54 7.62 -3.30 -7.35
CA VAL A 54 6.61 -3.27 -6.28
C VAL A 54 6.27 -1.80 -5.99
N SER A 55 5.15 -1.31 -6.54
CA SER A 55 4.69 0.07 -6.41
C SER A 55 3.53 0.28 -5.45
N HIS A 56 2.89 -0.80 -5.00
CA HIS A 56 1.82 -0.77 -4.02
C HIS A 56 2.35 -1.08 -2.63
N PHE A 57 2.14 -0.15 -1.68
CA PHE A 57 2.64 -0.24 -0.32
C PHE A 57 1.52 -0.18 0.72
N GLY A 58 1.51 -1.16 1.63
CA GLY A 58 0.55 -1.28 2.72
C GLY A 58 1.14 -0.80 4.04
N GLU A 59 0.53 0.23 4.63
CA GLU A 59 0.88 0.76 5.94
C GLU A 59 -0.21 0.47 6.97
N ASN A 60 0.22 0.07 8.17
CA ASN A 60 -0.71 -0.20 9.28
C ASN A 60 -1.16 1.07 9.98
N ARG A 61 -0.35 2.13 9.95
CA ARG A 61 -0.55 3.37 10.71
C ARG A 61 -0.34 4.58 9.82
N VAL A 62 -1.26 5.54 9.89
CA VAL A 62 -1.20 6.79 9.11
C VAL A 62 0.10 7.55 9.37
N GLN A 63 0.65 7.48 10.58
CA GLN A 63 1.92 8.14 10.91
C GLN A 63 3.12 7.53 10.19
N GLU A 64 3.12 6.21 9.94
CA GLU A 64 4.18 5.56 9.16
C GLU A 64 4.07 5.97 7.69
N TYR A 65 2.85 6.00 7.16
CA TYR A 65 2.57 6.55 5.83
C TYR A 65 3.12 7.97 5.68
N LEU A 66 2.75 8.91 6.56
CA LEU A 66 3.20 10.31 6.47
C LEU A 66 4.74 10.44 6.51
N LYS A 67 5.40 9.65 7.36
CA LYS A 67 6.87 9.66 7.46
C LYS A 67 7.54 9.23 6.17
N LYS A 68 6.91 8.39 5.36
CA LYS A 68 7.51 7.78 4.15
C LYS A 68 7.04 8.46 2.88
N SER A 69 5.77 8.84 2.79
CA SER A 69 5.16 9.45 1.61
C SER A 69 5.79 10.77 1.22
N ASP A 70 6.34 11.51 2.18
CA ASP A 70 6.98 12.80 1.93
C ASP A 70 8.47 12.65 1.56
N ILE A 71 9.07 11.49 1.85
CA ILE A 71 10.47 11.18 1.51
C ILE A 71 10.55 10.49 0.15
N ILE A 72 9.62 9.56 -0.14
CA ILE A 72 9.58 8.85 -1.42
C ILE A 72 8.97 9.78 -2.49
N LYS A 73 9.85 10.43 -3.27
CA LYS A 73 9.48 11.33 -4.37
C LYS A 73 9.16 10.61 -5.69
N ARG A 74 8.72 9.35 -5.61
CA ARG A 74 8.35 8.51 -6.76
C ARG A 74 6.87 8.18 -6.67
N GLU A 75 6.26 7.86 -7.81
CA GLU A 75 4.89 7.39 -7.83
C GLU A 75 4.75 6.09 -7.04
N CYS A 76 3.84 6.08 -6.07
CA CYS A 76 3.56 4.98 -5.17
C CYS A 76 2.06 4.94 -4.90
N HIS A 77 1.54 3.73 -4.77
CA HIS A 77 0.14 3.50 -4.43
C HIS A 77 0.07 3.13 -2.95
N TRP A 78 -0.49 4.04 -2.13
CA TRP A 78 -0.51 3.86 -0.68
C TRP A 78 -1.81 3.23 -0.22
N HIS A 79 -1.70 2.10 0.47
CA HIS A 79 -2.82 1.39 1.05
C HIS A 79 -2.77 1.50 2.57
N ILE A 80 -3.91 1.82 3.18
CA ILE A 80 -4.06 1.71 4.64
C ILE A 80 -4.69 0.34 4.91
N ILE A 81 -3.88 -0.59 5.44
CA ILE A 81 -4.30 -1.97 5.71
C ILE A 81 -4.56 -2.24 7.20
N GLY A 82 -4.05 -1.36 8.07
CA GLY A 82 -4.32 -1.41 9.51
C GLY A 82 -5.58 -0.65 9.89
N ARG A 83 -6.05 -0.84 11.12
CA ARG A 83 -7.22 -0.15 11.66
C ARG A 83 -7.07 1.37 11.57
N LEU A 84 -8.01 2.03 10.89
CA LEU A 84 -8.04 3.48 10.77
C LEU A 84 -8.90 4.13 11.86
N GLN A 85 -8.26 4.92 12.72
CA GLN A 85 -8.96 5.72 13.73
C GLN A 85 -9.54 6.98 13.07
N THR A 86 -10.78 7.34 13.41
CA THR A 86 -11.52 8.47 12.78
C THR A 86 -10.76 9.79 12.89
N ASN A 87 -10.12 10.06 14.04
CA ASN A 87 -9.33 11.28 14.27
C ASN A 87 -8.05 11.38 13.42
N LYS A 88 -7.63 10.29 12.76
CA LYS A 88 -6.47 10.26 11.86
C LYS A 88 -6.84 10.47 10.39
N VAL A 89 -8.12 10.37 10.04
CA VAL A 89 -8.60 10.57 8.66
C VAL A 89 -8.18 11.94 8.10
N LYS A 90 -8.09 12.97 8.96
CA LYS A 90 -7.66 14.32 8.58
C LYS A 90 -6.28 14.43 7.94
N TYR A 91 -5.42 13.41 8.10
CA TYR A 91 -4.08 13.37 7.53
C TYR A 91 -4.00 12.66 6.17
N LEU A 92 -5.08 11.99 5.75
CA LEU A 92 -5.11 11.34 4.44
C LEU A 92 -5.23 12.37 3.32
N ASP A 93 -4.63 12.05 2.18
CA ASP A 93 -4.64 12.88 0.97
C ASP A 93 -4.85 12.01 -0.29
N GLN A 94 -4.76 12.64 -1.46
CA GLN A 94 -5.06 12.02 -2.75
C GLN A 94 -4.06 10.91 -3.16
N ARG A 95 -2.95 10.71 -2.42
CA ARG A 95 -1.99 9.61 -2.65
C ARG A 95 -2.50 8.26 -2.13
N ILE A 96 -3.57 8.25 -1.33
CA ILE A 96 -4.17 7.01 -0.84
C ILE A 96 -4.92 6.31 -1.97
N THR A 97 -4.49 5.08 -2.28
CA THR A 97 -5.07 4.24 -3.33
C THR A 97 -6.22 3.39 -2.81
N LEU A 98 -6.14 2.87 -1.58
CA LEU A 98 -7.23 2.06 -1.00
C LEU A 98 -7.11 1.97 0.52
N ILE A 99 -8.25 2.06 1.22
CA ILE A 99 -8.36 1.87 2.66
C ILE A 99 -9.09 0.54 2.91
N HIS A 100 -8.35 -0.51 3.25
CA HIS A 100 -8.90 -1.86 3.40
C HIS A 100 -9.67 -2.07 4.71
N SER A 101 -9.64 -1.08 5.61
CA SER A 101 -10.06 -1.22 7.00
C SER A 101 -11.30 -0.39 7.36
N LEU A 102 -12.19 -0.15 6.39
CA LEU A 102 -13.49 0.46 6.67
C LEU A 102 -14.41 -0.55 7.37
N ASP A 103 -14.63 -0.37 8.68
CA ASP A 103 -15.33 -1.32 9.54
C ASP A 103 -16.61 -0.75 10.21
N ARG A 104 -16.88 0.55 10.06
CA ARG A 104 -17.99 1.24 10.74
C ARG A 104 -18.44 2.51 10.03
N ILE A 105 -19.70 2.89 10.21
CA ILE A 105 -20.33 4.04 9.57
C ILE A 105 -19.61 5.35 9.93
N GLU A 106 -19.21 5.53 11.18
CA GLU A 106 -18.55 6.75 11.64
C GLU A 106 -17.20 6.97 10.95
N LEU A 107 -16.54 5.89 10.53
CA LEU A 107 -15.32 5.99 9.73
C LEU A 107 -15.64 6.38 8.28
N ALA A 108 -16.69 5.82 7.68
CA ALA A 108 -17.15 6.20 6.34
C ALA A 108 -17.51 7.69 6.29
N GLU A 109 -18.26 8.18 7.28
CA GLU A 109 -18.64 9.60 7.40
C GLU A 109 -17.42 10.52 7.55
N ALA A 110 -16.45 10.11 8.37
CA ALA A 110 -15.20 10.86 8.54
C ALA A 110 -14.41 10.93 7.22
N LEU A 111 -14.32 9.82 6.48
CA LEU A 111 -13.67 9.74 5.16
C LEU A 111 -14.38 10.63 4.15
N GLN A 112 -15.71 10.56 4.06
CA GLN A 112 -16.51 11.39 3.17
C GLN A 112 -16.31 12.88 3.46
N LYS A 113 -16.37 13.28 4.75
CA LYS A 113 -16.16 14.67 5.15
C LYS A 113 -14.76 15.17 4.83
N ARG A 114 -13.72 14.32 4.98
CA ARG A 114 -12.35 14.68 4.58
C ARG A 114 -12.24 14.78 3.06
N GLY A 115 -12.79 13.81 2.33
CA GLY A 115 -12.78 13.75 0.88
C GLY A 115 -13.37 15.00 0.25
N GLN A 116 -14.54 15.43 0.72
CA GLN A 116 -15.18 16.69 0.29
C GLN A 116 -14.27 17.91 0.46
N LYS A 117 -13.52 18.01 1.57
CA LYS A 117 -12.60 19.13 1.81
C LYS A 117 -11.42 19.19 0.84
N ILE A 118 -11.03 18.06 0.25
CA ILE A 118 -9.89 17.95 -0.67
C ILE A 118 -10.33 17.58 -2.09
N ASN A 119 -11.63 17.69 -2.39
CA ASN A 119 -12.27 17.30 -3.63
C ASN A 119 -11.86 15.90 -4.11
N HIS A 120 -11.98 14.90 -3.23
CA HIS A 120 -11.57 13.53 -3.47
C HIS A 120 -12.56 12.53 -2.87
N THR A 121 -12.67 11.35 -3.45
CA THR A 121 -13.38 10.21 -2.88
C THR A 121 -12.37 9.12 -2.56
N PHE A 122 -12.19 8.82 -1.28
CA PHE A 122 -11.27 7.76 -0.87
C PHE A 122 -11.80 6.40 -1.30
N PRO A 123 -11.00 5.58 -2.00
CA PRO A 123 -11.36 4.19 -2.25
C PRO A 123 -11.29 3.41 -0.95
N VAL A 124 -12.32 2.59 -0.70
CA VAL A 124 -12.49 1.73 0.49
C VAL A 124 -12.84 0.32 0.05
#